data_AF-A3MT77-F1
#
_entry.id   AF-A3MT77-F1
#
_cell.length_a   1.000
_cell.length_b   1.000
_cell.length_c   1.000
_cell.angle_alpha   90.00
_cell.angle_beta   90.00
_cell.angle_gamma   90.00
#
_symmetry.space_group_name_H-M   'P 1'
#
loop_
_entity.id
_entity.type
_entity.pdbx_description
1 polymer ?
#
loop_
_entity_poly.entity_id
_entity_poly.type
_entity_poly.pdbx_seq_one_letter_code
_entity_poly.pdbx_strand_id
1 'polypeptide(L)'
;MRRLPAPVVSVGCIVRFLRVAVWGFVDAYQVFRDFYYSLGMPLRVVIEYRLRRRGVSLSDVFSKPWLLTKYVAEEMGGHNAELIAALFVEYVRKLGVDASVAWEALRGEEGWARFVSHVERL
;
A
#
# COMPACT_ATOMS: atom_id res chain seq x y z
N MET A 1 -52.59 17.27 10.20
CA MET A 1 -51.12 17.31 10.30
C MET A 1 -50.55 16.04 9.66
N ARG A 2 -49.98 16.14 8.45
CA ARG A 2 -49.37 14.99 7.76
C ARG A 2 -47.99 14.74 8.38
N ARG A 3 -47.78 13.59 9.03
CA ARG A 3 -46.45 13.15 9.46
C ARG A 3 -45.65 12.82 8.20
N LEU A 4 -44.55 13.52 7.96
CA LEU A 4 -43.58 13.16 6.94
C LEU A 4 -42.97 11.80 7.31
N PRO A 5 -42.78 10.86 6.36
CA PRO A 5 -42.08 9.62 6.65
C PRO A 5 -40.61 9.94 6.99
N ALA A 6 -40.13 9.35 8.09
CA ALA A 6 -38.72 9.41 8.45
C ALA A 6 -37.87 8.82 7.32
N PRO A 7 -36.70 9.41 7.00
CA PRO A 7 -35.82 8.86 5.98
C PRO A 7 -35.31 7.51 6.47
N VAL A 8 -35.67 6.44 5.74
CA VAL A 8 -35.06 5.12 5.91
C VAL A 8 -33.65 5.21 5.33
N VAL A 9 -32.70 5.61 6.17
CA VAL A 9 -31.29 5.57 5.80
C VAL A 9 -30.89 4.09 5.81
N SER A 10 -30.86 3.48 4.62
CA SER A 10 -30.38 2.11 4.44
C SER A 10 -28.95 2.02 4.99
N VAL A 11 -28.66 0.95 5.75
CA VAL A 11 -27.32 0.65 6.29
C VAL A 11 -26.25 0.71 5.19
N GLY A 12 -26.60 0.34 3.95
CA GLY A 12 -25.69 0.46 2.80
C GLY A 12 -25.31 1.91 2.45
N CYS A 13 -26.17 2.89 2.71
CA CYS A 13 -25.89 4.30 2.52
C CYS A 13 -24.94 4.82 3.61
N ILE A 14 -25.13 4.38 4.86
CA ILE A 14 -24.24 4.72 5.99
C ILE A 14 -22.85 4.12 5.80
N VAL A 15 -22.74 2.87 5.31
CA VAL A 15 -21.44 2.25 5.01
C VAL A 15 -20.73 2.95 3.85
N ARG A 16 -21.47 3.43 2.84
CA ARG A 16 -20.90 4.21 1.73
C ARG A 16 -20.47 5.62 2.18
N PHE A 17 -21.25 6.28 3.04
CA PHE A 17 -20.90 7.56 3.63
C PHE A 17 -19.75 7.47 4.64
N LEU A 18 -19.66 6.40 5.44
CA LEU A 18 -18.50 6.16 6.32
C LEU A 18 -17.26 5.81 5.52
N ARG A 19 -17.38 5.05 4.43
CA ARG A 19 -16.26 4.85 3.48
C ARG A 19 -15.79 6.19 2.92
N VAL A 20 -16.68 7.07 2.48
CA VAL A 20 -16.31 8.37 1.88
C VAL A 20 -15.85 9.40 2.92
N ALA A 21 -16.36 9.38 4.15
CA ALA A 21 -15.96 10.31 5.22
C ALA A 21 -14.61 9.92 5.88
N VAL A 22 -14.16 8.68 5.73
CA VAL A 22 -12.82 8.21 6.14
C VAL A 22 -11.76 8.50 5.05
N TRP A 23 -12.15 9.02 3.87
CA TRP A 23 -11.21 9.49 2.82
C TRP A 23 -10.66 10.90 3.13
N GLY A 24 -10.19 11.10 4.36
CA GLY A 24 -9.34 12.23 4.69
C GLY A 24 -7.89 11.82 4.48
N PHE A 25 -7.35 12.06 3.28
CA PHE A 25 -5.99 11.76 2.85
C PHE A 25 -5.62 10.26 2.86
N VAL A 26 -5.48 9.68 1.67
CA VAL A 26 -4.81 8.38 1.55
C VAL A 26 -3.34 8.59 1.90
N ASP A 27 -2.88 8.04 3.03
CA ASP A 27 -1.46 8.07 3.42
C ASP A 27 -0.70 6.98 2.65
N ALA A 28 0.20 7.39 1.77
CA ALA A 28 1.05 6.48 0.98
C ALA A 28 1.83 5.49 1.85
N TYR A 29 2.29 5.88 3.04
CA TYR A 29 2.97 4.98 3.97
C TYR A 29 2.00 3.95 4.54
N GLN A 30 0.78 4.34 4.88
CA GLN A 30 -0.24 3.40 5.33
C GLN A 30 -0.64 2.43 4.20
N VAL A 31 -0.77 2.91 2.96
CA VAL A 31 -1.02 2.05 1.78
C VAL A 31 0.09 1.00 1.63
N PHE A 32 1.35 1.40 1.81
CA PHE A 32 2.47 0.46 1.75
C PHE A 32 2.45 -0.55 2.90
N ARG A 33 2.12 -0.13 4.13
CA ARG A 33 1.96 -1.06 5.26
C ARG A 33 0.86 -2.07 4.99
N ASP A 34 -0.30 -1.61 4.51
CA ASP A 34 -1.44 -2.48 4.22
C ASP A 34 -1.10 -3.47 3.11
N PHE A 35 -0.42 -3.01 2.05
CA PHE A 35 0.16 -3.88 1.03
C PHE A 35 1.09 -4.93 1.65
N TYR A 36 2.06 -4.52 2.46
CA TYR A 36 3.04 -5.42 3.04
C TYR A 36 2.35 -6.50 3.87
N TYR A 37 1.38 -6.11 4.72
CA TYR A 37 0.59 -7.05 5.52
C TYR A 37 -0.31 -7.96 4.67
N SER A 38 -0.74 -7.52 3.49
CA SER A 38 -1.53 -8.33 2.54
C SER A 38 -0.75 -9.47 1.88
N LEU A 39 0.60 -9.45 1.90
CA LEU A 39 1.46 -10.51 1.33
C LEU A 39 1.29 -11.88 2.01
N GLY A 40 0.57 -11.94 3.14
CA GLY A 40 0.40 -13.15 3.92
C GLY A 40 1.60 -13.42 4.84
N MET A 41 1.35 -14.16 5.91
CA MET A 41 2.37 -14.44 6.93
C MET A 41 3.58 -15.21 6.38
N PRO A 42 3.43 -16.25 5.53
CA PRO A 42 4.60 -17.01 5.05
C PRO A 42 5.63 -16.17 4.30
N LEU A 43 5.19 -15.32 3.36
CA LEU A 43 6.08 -14.49 2.57
C LEU A 43 6.74 -13.40 3.43
N ARG A 44 5.97 -12.77 4.34
CA ARG A 44 6.52 -11.78 5.27
C ARG A 44 7.61 -12.36 6.16
N VAL A 45 7.41 -13.53 6.75
CA VAL A 45 8.42 -14.16 7.63
C VAL A 45 9.72 -14.43 6.87
N VAL A 46 9.64 -14.89 5.61
CA VAL A 46 10.83 -15.11 4.78
C VAL A 46 11.56 -13.79 4.51
N ILE A 47 10.84 -12.74 4.13
CA ILE A 47 11.42 -11.41 3.91
C ILE A 47 12.07 -10.90 5.20
N GLU A 48 11.35 -10.91 6.32
CA GLU A 48 11.85 -10.43 7.61
C GLU A 48 13.10 -11.19 8.07
N TYR A 49 13.11 -12.52 7.94
CA TYR A 49 14.27 -13.34 8.29
C TYR A 49 15.50 -12.95 7.46
N ARG A 50 15.33 -12.74 6.15
CA ARG A 50 16.41 -12.34 5.25
C ARG A 50 16.94 -10.94 5.57
N LEU A 51 16.05 -9.97 5.77
CA LEU A 51 16.43 -8.61 6.17
C LEU A 51 17.21 -8.58 7.48
N ARG A 52 16.75 -9.31 8.50
CA ARG A 52 17.43 -9.37 9.81
C ARG A 52 18.83 -9.94 9.70
N ARG A 53 19.04 -10.96 8.85
CA ARG A 53 20.39 -11.52 8.61
C ARG A 53 21.36 -10.51 7.99
N ARG A 54 20.85 -9.53 7.25
CA ARG A 54 21.61 -8.39 6.70
C ARG A 54 21.82 -7.27 7.73
N GLY A 55 21.20 -7.34 8.90
CA GLY A 55 21.19 -6.26 9.89
C GLY A 55 20.19 -5.14 9.57
N VAL A 56 19.24 -5.38 8.66
CA VAL A 56 18.17 -4.43 8.31
C VAL A 56 16.93 -4.73 9.16
N SER A 57 16.32 -3.70 9.71
CA SER A 57 15.06 -3.82 10.43
C SER A 57 13.86 -3.60 9.50
N LEU A 58 12.72 -4.22 9.81
CA LEU A 58 11.48 -3.95 9.07
C LEU A 58 11.02 -2.50 9.24
N SER A 59 11.32 -1.87 10.39
CA SER A 59 11.07 -0.44 10.62
C SER A 59 11.78 0.46 9.62
N ASP A 60 13.00 0.10 9.18
CA ASP A 60 13.72 0.85 8.15
C ASP A 60 12.95 0.84 6.83
N VAL A 61 12.40 -0.33 6.47
CA VAL A 61 11.60 -0.49 5.25
C VAL A 61 10.28 0.27 5.34
N PHE A 62 9.61 0.27 6.50
CA PHE A 62 8.40 1.08 6.68
C PHE A 62 8.67 2.58 6.67
N SER A 63 9.89 3.01 7.01
CA SER A 63 10.32 4.40 6.94
C SER A 63 10.78 4.79 5.54
N LYS A 64 11.30 3.83 4.77
CA LYS A 64 11.80 4.00 3.40
C LYS A 64 11.29 2.88 2.49
N PRO A 65 10.01 2.91 2.08
CA PRO A 65 9.37 1.81 1.34
C PRO A 65 10.09 1.38 0.05
N TRP A 66 10.73 2.33 -0.64
CA TRP A 66 11.51 2.08 -1.85
C TRP A 66 12.73 1.17 -1.64
N LEU A 67 13.13 0.89 -0.39
CA LEU A 67 14.22 -0.05 -0.10
C LEU A 67 13.78 -1.51 -0.12
N LEU A 68 12.48 -1.81 -0.07
CA LEU A 68 11.98 -3.19 0.00
C LEU A 68 12.48 -4.04 -1.17
N THR A 69 12.27 -3.59 -2.41
CA THR A 69 12.65 -4.36 -3.61
C THR A 69 14.17 -4.50 -3.72
N LYS A 70 14.93 -3.45 -3.36
CA LYS A 70 16.40 -3.49 -3.30
C LYS A 70 16.86 -4.60 -2.37
N TYR A 71 16.36 -4.63 -1.14
CA TYR A 71 16.77 -5.63 -0.18
C TYR A 71 16.30 -7.04 -0.55
N VAL A 72 15.09 -7.17 -1.12
CA VAL A 72 14.62 -8.46 -1.64
C VAL A 72 15.49 -8.92 -2.82
N ALA A 73 15.93 -8.01 -3.70
CA ALA A 73 16.83 -8.36 -4.79
C ALA A 73 18.18 -8.85 -4.27
N GLU A 74 18.75 -8.16 -3.28
CA GLU A 74 20.04 -8.50 -2.67
C GLU A 74 20.01 -9.83 -1.90
N GLU A 75 18.91 -10.14 -1.19
CA GLU A 75 18.83 -11.32 -0.31
C GLU A 75 18.10 -12.53 -0.91
N MET A 76 17.25 -12.30 -1.90
CA MET A 76 16.36 -13.32 -2.49
C MET A 76 16.42 -13.34 -4.03
N GLY A 77 17.14 -12.42 -4.68
CA GLY A 77 17.31 -12.36 -6.13
C GLY A 77 16.32 -11.45 -6.85
N GLY A 78 16.73 -10.95 -8.02
CA GLY A 78 15.98 -9.95 -8.80
C GLY A 78 14.57 -10.37 -9.19
N HIS A 79 14.36 -11.64 -9.56
CA HIS A 79 13.03 -12.15 -9.90
C HIS A 79 12.02 -12.02 -8.76
N ASN A 80 12.45 -12.28 -7.52
CA ASN A 80 11.61 -12.11 -6.34
C ASN A 80 11.30 -10.63 -6.08
N ALA A 81 12.25 -9.73 -6.33
CA ALA A 81 12.01 -8.30 -6.21
C ALA A 81 11.00 -7.78 -7.24
N GLU A 82 11.10 -8.23 -8.50
CA GLU A 82 10.13 -7.91 -9.55
C GLU A 82 8.73 -8.44 -9.21
N LEU A 83 8.63 -9.65 -8.66
CA LEU A 83 7.35 -10.19 -8.19
C LEU A 83 6.72 -9.32 -7.10
N ILE A 84 7.50 -8.90 -6.09
CA ILE A 84 7.00 -8.00 -5.03
C ILE A 84 6.54 -6.66 -5.62
N ALA A 85 7.28 -6.09 -6.58
CA ALA A 85 6.89 -4.86 -7.26
C ALA A 85 5.58 -5.03 -8.04
N ALA A 86 5.42 -6.14 -8.77
CA ALA A 86 4.19 -6.45 -9.50
C ALA A 86 2.98 -6.61 -8.57
N LEU A 87 3.16 -7.29 -7.42
CA LEU A 87 2.12 -7.42 -6.40
C LEU A 87 1.73 -6.06 -5.82
N PHE A 88 2.70 -5.16 -5.62
CA PHE A 88 2.41 -3.79 -5.16
C PHE A 88 1.57 -3.02 -6.18
N VAL A 89 1.94 -3.07 -7.47
CA VAL A 89 1.16 -2.43 -8.55
C VAL A 89 -0.27 -2.96 -8.58
N GLU A 90 -0.45 -4.28 -8.53
CA GLU A 90 -1.78 -4.90 -8.51
C GLU A 90 -2.59 -4.53 -7.26
N TYR A 91 -1.92 -4.32 -6.12
CA TYR A 91 -2.55 -3.86 -4.89
C TYR A 91 -3.09 -2.43 -5.04
N VAL A 92 -2.24 -1.49 -5.45
CA VAL A 92 -2.60 -0.06 -5.50
C VAL A 92 -3.46 0.31 -6.71
N ARG A 93 -3.45 -0.49 -7.78
CA ARG A 93 -4.37 -0.31 -8.92
C ARG A 93 -5.84 -0.37 -8.47
N LYS A 94 -6.15 -1.18 -7.46
CA LYS A 94 -7.52 -1.27 -6.87
C LYS A 94 -7.94 0.02 -6.15
N LEU A 95 -6.98 0.89 -5.83
CA LEU A 95 -7.19 2.20 -5.21
C LEU A 95 -7.26 3.33 -6.25
N GLY A 96 -7.15 3.02 -7.55
CA GLY A 96 -7.17 4.02 -8.62
C GLY A 96 -5.80 4.66 -8.92
N VAL A 97 -4.71 4.16 -8.33
CA VAL A 97 -3.36 4.63 -8.64
C VAL A 97 -2.92 4.13 -10.02
N ASP A 98 -2.31 5.01 -10.80
CA ASP A 98 -1.71 4.66 -12.10
C ASP A 98 -0.60 3.59 -11.96
N ALA A 99 -0.63 2.59 -12.85
CA ALA A 99 0.29 1.46 -12.78
C ALA A 99 1.75 1.86 -13.00
N SER A 100 2.03 2.86 -13.87
CA SER A 100 3.39 3.31 -14.13
C SER A 100 3.98 4.04 -12.92
N VAL A 101 3.17 4.86 -12.24
CA VAL A 101 3.55 5.53 -10.99
C VAL A 101 3.85 4.50 -9.90
N ALA A 102 2.96 3.52 -9.73
CA ALA A 102 3.11 2.46 -8.76
C ALA A 102 4.35 1.59 -9.00
N TRP A 103 4.67 1.30 -10.26
CA TRP A 103 5.82 0.48 -10.63
C TRP A 103 7.15 1.15 -10.28
N GLU A 104 7.24 2.46 -10.49
CA GLU A 104 8.43 3.25 -10.15
C GLU A 104 8.55 3.51 -8.65
N ALA A 105 7.44 3.49 -7.90
CA ALA A 105 7.39 3.78 -6.46
C ALA A 105 8.40 2.98 -5.63
N LEU A 106 8.56 1.70 -5.96
CA LEU A 106 9.45 0.81 -5.22
C LEU A 106 10.85 0.68 -5.84
N ARG A 107 11.18 1.44 -6.87
CA ARG A 107 12.50 1.36 -7.55
C ARG A 107 13.49 2.41 -7.10
N GLY A 108 13.03 3.44 -6.39
CA GLY A 108 13.87 4.48 -5.84
C GLY A 108 13.09 5.57 -5.12
N GLU A 109 13.82 6.44 -4.44
CA GLU A 109 13.26 7.52 -3.63
C GLU A 109 12.45 8.52 -4.47
N GLU A 110 12.93 8.88 -5.66
CA GLU A 110 12.19 9.76 -6.58
C GLU A 110 10.87 9.14 -7.05
N GLY A 111 10.88 7.84 -7.35
CA GLY A 111 9.68 7.10 -7.72
C GLY A 111 8.67 7.10 -6.57
N TRP A 112 9.15 6.86 -5.35
CA TRP A 112 8.33 6.94 -4.14
C TRP A 112 7.73 8.33 -3.93
N ALA A 113 8.51 9.40 -4.09
CA ALA A 113 8.02 10.77 -3.96
C ALA A 113 6.90 11.10 -4.97
N ARG A 114 7.02 10.62 -6.22
CA ARG A 114 5.94 10.73 -7.22
C ARG A 114 4.69 9.96 -6.81
N PHE A 115 4.85 8.75 -6.26
CA PHE A 115 3.75 7.95 -5.74
C PHE A 115 3.04 8.66 -4.57
N VAL A 116 3.78 9.19 -3.59
CA VAL A 116 3.22 9.97 -2.47
C VAL A 116 2.39 11.13 -3.01
N SER A 117 2.96 11.95 -3.90
CA SER A 117 2.26 13.09 -4.48
C SER A 117 1.01 12.69 -5.28
N HIS A 118 1.01 11.51 -5.91
CA HIS A 118 -0.15 11.01 -6.63
C HIS A 118 -1.25 10.55 -5.67
N VAL A 119 -0.88 9.78 -4.64
CA VAL A 119 -1.82 9.23 -3.66
C VAL A 119 -2.48 10.34 -2.82
N GLU A 120 -1.74 11.39 -2.47
CA GLU A 120 -2.28 12.58 -1.76
C GLU A 120 -3.30 13.38 -2.58
N ARG A 121 -3.38 13.14 -3.90
CA ARG A 121 -4.32 13.80 -4.82
C ARG A 121 -5.56 12.97 -5.16
N LEU A 122 -5.65 11.73 -4.66
CA LEU A 122 -6.82 10.85 -4.81
C LEU A 122 -7.93 11.25 -3.85
#